data_AF-A0A239AKP6-F1
#
_entry.id   AF-A0A239AKP6-F1
#
_cell.length_a   1.000
_cell.length_b   1.000
_cell.length_c   1.000
_cell.angle_alpha   90.00
_cell.angle_beta   90.00
_cell.angle_gamma   90.00
#
_symmetry.space_group_name_H-M   'P 1'
#
loop_
_entity.id
_entity.type
_entity.pdbx_description
1 polymer ?
#
loop_
_entity_poly.entity_id
_entity_poly.type
_entity_poly.pdbx_seq_one_letter_code
_entity_poly.pdbx_strand_id
1 'polypeptide(L)' 'MKKSMFVLLLTVVSLSVYPCSGTWYSCGDSEDLIDDAILNCCAGSGFNIIDCEKGSIFVSITEDGPNSSCIAQ' A
#
# COMPACT_ATOMS: atom_id res chain seq x y z
N MET A 1 7.37 45.40 -12.79
CA MET A 1 6.12 44.63 -12.64
C MET A 1 6.51 43.17 -12.41
N LYS A 2 6.02 42.59 -11.30
CA LYS A 2 6.55 41.37 -10.68
C LYS A 2 6.41 40.16 -11.62
N LYS A 3 7.54 39.47 -11.86
CA LYS A 3 7.58 38.18 -12.57
C LYS A 3 7.01 37.14 -11.61
N SER A 4 5.77 36.70 -11.88
CA SER A 4 5.13 35.65 -11.08
C SER A 4 5.73 34.30 -11.49
N MET A 5 6.65 33.79 -10.68
CA MET A 5 7.27 32.48 -10.85
C MET A 5 6.26 31.43 -10.40
N PHE A 6 5.64 30.73 -11.35
CA PHE A 6 4.79 29.56 -11.08
C PHE A 6 5.71 28.40 -10.68
N VAL A 7 5.83 28.15 -9.37
CA VAL A 7 6.52 26.97 -8.85
C VAL A 7 5.53 25.81 -8.95
N LEU A 8 5.70 24.98 -9.98
CA LEU A 8 5.00 23.70 -10.10
C LEU A 8 5.61 22.75 -9.05
N LEU A 9 4.96 22.68 -7.89
CA LEU A 9 5.32 21.75 -6.83
C LEU A 9 4.93 20.34 -7.32
N LEU A 10 5.85 19.65 -7.99
CA LEU A 10 5.75 18.23 -8.29
C LEU A 10 5.92 17.47 -6.97
N THR A 11 4.82 17.33 -6.21
CA THR A 11 4.73 16.29 -5.19
C THR A 11 4.69 14.97 -5.94
N VAL A 12 5.86 14.36 -6.09
CA VAL A 12 6.01 12.97 -6.50
C VAL A 12 5.37 12.17 -5.37
N VAL A 13 4.07 11.90 -5.47
CA VAL A 13 3.42 10.87 -4.67
C VAL A 13 4.04 9.59 -5.20
N SER A 14 5.09 9.12 -4.52
CA SER A 14 5.65 7.79 -4.78
C SER A 14 4.53 6.79 -4.55
N LEU A 15 3.78 6.49 -5.60
CA LEU A 15 2.92 5.32 -5.72
C LEU A 15 3.85 4.11 -5.80
N SER A 16 4.63 3.87 -4.75
CA SER A 16 5.13 2.54 -4.50
C SER A 16 3.88 1.70 -4.30
N VAL A 17 3.60 0.86 -5.29
CA VAL A 17 2.43 -0.01 -5.36
C VAL A 17 2.62 -1.10 -4.30
N TYR A 18 2.49 -0.71 -3.03
CA TYR A 18 2.52 -1.62 -1.89
C TYR A 18 1.11 -2.16 -1.66
N PRO A 19 0.96 -3.39 -1.12
CA PRO A 19 -0.33 -4.04 -0.90
C PRO A 19 -1.13 -3.42 0.26
N CYS A 20 -1.38 -2.11 0.22
CA CYS A 20 -2.26 -1.44 1.16
C CYS A 20 -3.69 -1.29 0.61
N SER A 21 -3.88 -1.55 -0.69
CA SER A 21 -5.19 -1.50 -1.34
C SER A 21 -5.23 -2.32 -2.63
N GLY A 22 -6.44 -2.49 -3.17
CA GLY A 22 -6.67 -3.08 -4.48
C GLY A 22 -6.84 -4.59 -4.47
N THR A 23 -6.58 -5.21 -5.63
CA THR A 23 -6.67 -6.65 -5.83
C THR A 23 -5.38 -7.15 -6.46
N TRP A 24 -4.81 -8.17 -5.84
CA TRP A 24 -3.57 -8.81 -6.23
C TRP A 24 -3.85 -10.23 -6.71
N TYR A 25 -3.08 -10.71 -7.67
CA TYR A 25 -3.22 -12.08 -8.19
C TYR A 25 -1.99 -12.87 -7.78
N SER A 26 -2.20 -14.04 -7.17
CA SER A 26 -1.13 -14.92 -6.72
C SER A 26 -1.42 -16.39 -7.08
N CYS A 27 -0.38 -17.21 -7.06
CA CYS A 27 -0.45 -18.65 -7.26
C CYS A 27 0.52 -19.34 -6.29
N GLY A 28 0.28 -19.17 -4.99
CA GLY A 28 1.08 -19.81 -3.93
C GLY A 28 1.91 -18.84 -3.07
N ASP A 29 2.34 -17.70 -3.60
CA ASP A 29 3.26 -16.77 -2.90
C ASP A 29 2.53 -15.57 -2.28
N SER A 30 1.33 -15.79 -1.73
CA SER A 30 0.55 -14.73 -1.09
C SER A 30 1.11 -14.27 0.26
N GLU A 31 1.94 -15.10 0.91
CA GLU A 31 2.50 -14.82 2.25
C GLU A 31 3.48 -13.64 2.21
N ASP A 32 4.41 -13.63 1.25
CA ASP A 32 5.35 -12.51 1.06
C ASP A 32 4.62 -11.18 0.82
N LEU A 33 3.50 -11.22 0.09
CA LEU A 33 2.66 -10.04 -0.14
C LEU A 33 1.99 -9.55 1.15
N ILE A 34 1.54 -10.47 2.00
CA ILE A 34 0.91 -10.14 3.28
C ILE A 34 1.96 -9.58 4.25
N ASP A 35 3.14 -10.19 4.32
CA ASP A 35 4.23 -9.72 5.18
C ASP A 35 4.69 -8.32 4.78
N ASP A 36 4.81 -8.06 3.47
CA ASP A 36 5.15 -6.73 2.98
C ASP A 36 4.04 -5.70 3.30
N ALA A 37 2.76 -6.11 3.27
CA ALA A 37 1.65 -5.25 3.70
C ALA A 37 1.74 -4.91 5.19
N ILE A 38 2.01 -5.91 6.05
CA ILE A 38 2.13 -5.74 7.50
C ILE A 38 3.24 -4.75 7.84
N LEU A 39 4.35 -4.77 7.10
CA LEU A 39 5.49 -3.89 7.38
C LEU A 39 5.28 -2.45 6.93
N ASN A 40 4.54 -2.23 5.83
CA ASN A 40 4.53 -0.95 5.13
C ASN A 40 3.18 -0.21 5.14
N CYS A 41 2.08 -0.86 5.54
CA CYS A 41 0.74 -0.30 5.44
C CYS A 41 0.19 0.20 6.78
N CYS A 42 -0.79 1.11 6.69
CA CYS A 42 -1.49 1.66 7.86
C CYS A 42 -2.63 0.78 8.32
N ALA A 43 -2.94 0.84 9.62
CA ALA A 43 -4.14 0.29 10.20
C ALA A 43 -5.38 0.81 9.46
N GLY A 44 -6.34 -0.07 9.23
CA GLY A 44 -7.57 0.22 8.49
C GLY A 44 -7.44 0.13 6.96
N SER A 45 -6.23 -0.11 6.45
CA SER A 45 -6.03 -0.46 5.04
C SER A 45 -6.39 -1.93 4.78
N GLY A 46 -6.61 -2.28 3.50
CA GLY A 46 -6.99 -3.64 3.14
C GLY A 46 -7.06 -3.88 1.63
N PHE A 47 -6.82 -5.12 1.24
CA PHE A 47 -6.70 -5.54 -0.16
C PHE A 47 -7.22 -6.96 -0.35
N ASN A 48 -7.50 -7.32 -1.60
CA ASN A 48 -7.90 -8.67 -1.98
C ASN A 48 -6.72 -9.40 -2.63
N ILE A 49 -6.63 -10.70 -2.40
CA ILE A 49 -5.74 -11.62 -3.11
C ILE A 49 -6.63 -12.64 -3.83
N ILE A 50 -6.51 -12.74 -5.14
CA ILE A 50 -7.10 -13.81 -5.94
C ILE A 50 -6.00 -14.85 -6.15
N ASP A 51 -6.02 -15.89 -5.35
CA ASP A 51 -5.11 -17.02 -5.44
C ASP A 51 -5.69 -18.12 -6.35
N CYS A 52 -4.88 -18.68 -7.24
CA CYS A 52 -5.36 -19.68 -8.19
C CYS A 52 -5.72 -21.04 -7.56
N GLU A 53 -5.22 -21.35 -6.36
CA GLU A 53 -5.53 -22.59 -5.63
C GLU A 53 -6.48 -22.34 -4.46
N LYS A 54 -6.32 -21.22 -3.75
CA LYS A 54 -7.07 -20.88 -2.52
C LYS A 54 -8.30 -20.00 -2.77
N GLY A 55 -8.43 -19.42 -3.97
CA GLY A 55 -9.53 -18.52 -4.33
C GLY A 55 -9.31 -17.09 -3.81
N SER A 56 -10.41 -16.36 -3.57
CA SER A 56 -10.34 -14.96 -3.14
C SER A 56 -10.19 -14.85 -1.62
N ILE A 57 -9.19 -14.10 -1.17
CA ILE A 57 -8.85 -13.83 0.23
C ILE A 57 -8.88 -12.32 0.43
N PHE A 58 -9.54 -11.84 1.48
CA PHE A 58 -9.46 -10.45 1.89
C PHE A 58 -8.46 -10.31 3.06
N VAL A 59 -7.54 -9.37 2.94
CA VAL A 59 -6.52 -9.06 3.95
C VAL A 59 -6.79 -7.66 4.48
N SER A 60 -6.91 -7.55 5.80
CA SER A 60 -7.10 -6.28 6.51
C SER A 60 -5.91 -6.03 7.42
N ILE A 61 -5.35 -4.82 7.34
CA ILE A 61 -4.28 -4.38 8.24
C ILE A 61 -4.92 -3.75 9.46
N THR A 62 -4.56 -4.25 10.64
CA THR A 62 -5.19 -3.83 11.91
C THR A 62 -4.28 -2.98 12.78
N GLU A 63 -2.98 -2.97 12.50
CA GLU A 63 -1.95 -2.20 13.21
C GLU A 63 -1.07 -1.47 12.18
N ASP A 64 -0.53 -0.32 12.56
CA ASP A 64 0.36 0.46 11.70
C ASP A 64 1.70 -0.24 11.54
N GLY A 65 2.09 -0.52 10.29
CA GLY A 65 3.36 -1.15 9.99
C GLY A 65 4.56 -0.27 10.38
N PRO A 66 5.69 -0.83 10.82
CA PRO A 66 6.87 -0.08 11.24
C PRO A 66 7.46 0.86 10.18
N ASN A 67 7.27 0.55 8.90
CA ASN A 67 7.73 1.36 7.77
C ASN A 67 6.62 2.23 7.17
N SER A 68 5.40 2.15 7.73
CA SER A 68 4.26 2.92 7.27
C SER A 68 4.39 4.40 7.66
N SER A 69 3.75 5.28 6.89
CA SER A 69 3.76 6.73 7.14
C SER A 69 2.88 7.18 8.32
N CYS A 70 2.07 6.28 8.89
CA CYS A 70 1.12 6.53 9.97
C CYS A 70 1.69 6.24 11.36
N ILE A 71 2.80 5.50 11.49
CA ILE A 71 3.42 5.21 12.79
C ILE A 71 3.99 6.45 13.50
N ALA A 72 4.05 7.59 12.80
CA ALA A 72 4.53 8.88 13.31
C ALA A 72 3.40 9.87 13.68
N GLN A 73 2.13 9.43 13.79
CA GLN A 73 0.99 10.29 14.12
C GLN A 73 0.60 10.29 15.60
#